data_AF-A0A182Y7D8-F1
#
_entry.id   AF-A0A182Y7D8-F1
#
_cell.length_a   1.000
_cell.length_b   1.000
_cell.length_c   1.000
_cell.angle_alpha   90.00
_cell.angle_beta   90.00
_cell.angle_gamma   90.00
#
_symmetry.space_group_name_H-M   'P 1'
#
loop_
_entity.id
_entity.type
_entity.pdbx_description
1 polymer ?
#
loop_
_entity_poly.entity_id
_entity_poly.type
_entity_poly.pdbx_seq_one_letter_code
_entity_poly.pdbx_strand_id
1 'polypeptide(L)'
;MLRLRTFYRTFCQKVAKESATSPDVARLYAPHIGAEYRMVQKWLLNNPALLELDQDETVKKLCYLKYVHVTPDEILEQPQVLFNHLITLENRTTILRECGLVEGLTLNAIGNYLKLIRKSIVLLKRNHLIPKDLDMYEQLKRQFECAVEPKLQWDDRTLLQDMRIRFFNEFLTKRLDFGAAELEKLWKSYSKIKHKSFGHTQRVIDILQYDYKFSRDKLVANMYLLHADPENLLRFPVEVPTIGGIELKELVVRNPKIMMVNHSSVKQVIGILKQLDIPDGEVLKSLALFTLSPKTIEYRLERLMAVKEFEVLTKHPRVLRLIQYHTKAAIRLEYLQQLKVRCASLDVLSSNSQNFERYVREGCDKTKGKDTGHVLKHIFKERGEAALKLIKRHPNWYHVPVLQMQETVDALLKKKFTLDDIFNNIHVLLYPLNRIEEKLTLLQNGDPKLQDELGVELYRANKTQLLALALYLVELDFHFTGDGVWPEQVQQSDSSSTINVELPSSLSGEYKFGKKPPSANSST
;
A
#
# COMPACT_ATOMS: atom_id res chain seq x y z
N MET A 1 2.74 -22.00 18.18
CA MET A 1 3.78 -21.10 17.63
C MET A 1 4.67 -21.72 16.53
N LEU A 2 4.64 -23.03 16.28
CA LEU A 2 5.46 -23.68 15.23
C LEU A 2 4.85 -23.70 13.81
N ARG A 3 3.54 -23.44 13.63
CA ARG A 3 2.87 -23.49 12.30
C ARG A 3 2.88 -22.16 11.51
N LEU A 4 3.37 -21.06 12.09
CA LEU A 4 3.50 -19.76 11.40
C LEU A 4 4.85 -19.57 10.70
N ARG A 5 5.86 -20.41 11.01
CA ARG A 5 7.19 -20.36 10.37
C ARG A 5 7.23 -21.05 9.01
N THR A 6 6.33 -21.99 8.75
CA THR A 6 6.35 -22.79 7.51
C THR A 6 5.65 -22.09 6.34
N PHE A 7 4.69 -21.20 6.59
CA PHE A 7 3.91 -20.57 5.52
C PHE A 7 4.66 -19.42 4.80
N TYR A 8 5.65 -18.80 5.45
CA TYR A 8 6.48 -17.76 4.82
C TYR A 8 7.63 -18.32 3.97
N ARG A 9 8.00 -19.61 4.16
CA ARG A 9 9.15 -20.22 3.48
C ARG A 9 8.86 -20.62 2.03
N THR A 10 7.60 -20.86 1.69
CA THR A 10 7.22 -21.43 0.38
C THR A 10 6.76 -20.39 -0.65
N PHE A 11 6.42 -19.16 -0.25
CA PHE A 11 5.85 -18.16 -1.16
C PHE A 11 6.85 -17.11 -1.69
N CYS A 12 8.12 -17.17 -1.25
CA CYS A 12 9.19 -16.31 -1.74
C CYS A 12 10.13 -16.98 -2.76
N GLN A 13 9.76 -18.15 -3.32
CA GLN A 13 10.62 -18.91 -4.25
C GLN A 13 10.39 -18.61 -5.75
N LYS A 14 9.56 -17.62 -6.12
CA LYS A 14 9.35 -17.24 -7.53
C LYS A 14 9.35 -15.73 -7.77
N VAL A 15 10.35 -15.05 -7.22
CA VAL A 15 10.91 -13.86 -7.85
C VAL A 15 12.40 -14.13 -7.93
N ALA A 16 12.90 -14.38 -9.13
CA ALA A 16 14.33 -14.53 -9.38
C ALA A 16 15.01 -13.19 -9.08
N LYS A 17 15.31 -12.94 -7.79
CA LYS A 17 16.42 -12.08 -7.42
C LYS A 17 17.67 -12.83 -7.85
N GLU A 18 18.54 -12.20 -8.61
CA GLU A 18 19.95 -12.60 -8.67
C GLU A 18 20.43 -12.75 -7.22
N SER A 19 20.60 -14.00 -6.76
CA SER A 19 21.07 -14.24 -5.41
C SER A 19 22.52 -13.80 -5.35
N ALA A 20 22.79 -12.70 -4.64
CA ALA A 20 24.15 -12.24 -4.42
C ALA A 20 24.99 -13.40 -3.87
N THR A 21 26.13 -13.66 -4.50
CA THR A 21 26.97 -14.77 -4.09
C THR A 21 27.60 -14.46 -2.73
N SER A 22 27.79 -15.48 -1.89
CA SER A 22 28.50 -15.33 -0.59
C SER A 22 29.84 -14.58 -0.73
N PRO A 23 30.67 -14.80 -1.78
CA PRO A 23 31.85 -13.99 -2.07
C PRO A 23 31.62 -12.48 -2.18
N ASP A 24 30.59 -12.04 -2.91
CA ASP A 24 30.35 -10.61 -3.13
C ASP A 24 29.90 -9.91 -1.84
N VAL A 25 29.01 -10.57 -1.09
CA VAL A 25 28.55 -10.07 0.20
C VAL A 25 29.68 -10.05 1.24
N ALA A 26 30.58 -11.05 1.21
CA ALA A 26 31.75 -11.07 2.08
C ALA A 26 32.71 -9.91 1.80
N ARG A 27 32.95 -9.57 0.52
CA ARG A 27 33.76 -8.41 0.14
C ARG A 27 33.14 -7.11 0.64
N LEU A 28 31.81 -6.99 0.55
CA LEU A 28 31.09 -5.83 1.04
C LEU A 28 31.18 -5.69 2.57
N TYR A 29 30.92 -6.76 3.33
CA TYR A 29 30.81 -6.67 4.79
C TYR A 29 32.16 -6.64 5.52
N ALA A 30 33.21 -7.27 4.98
CA ALA A 30 34.55 -7.32 5.60
C ALA A 30 35.09 -5.96 6.08
N PRO A 31 35.13 -4.89 5.27
CA PRO A 31 35.63 -3.58 5.72
C PRO A 31 34.76 -2.95 6.82
N HIS A 32 33.46 -3.22 6.83
CA HIS A 32 32.53 -2.66 7.83
C HIS A 32 32.58 -3.43 9.16
N ILE A 33 32.83 -4.74 9.12
CA ILE A 33 33.08 -5.56 10.32
C ILE A 33 34.48 -5.25 10.87
N GLY A 34 35.47 -4.98 10.01
CA GLY A 34 36.87 -4.89 10.40
C GLY A 34 37.52 -6.27 10.54
N ALA A 35 37.09 -7.23 9.71
CA ALA A 35 37.54 -8.61 9.71
C ALA A 35 38.10 -9.00 8.33
N GLU A 36 38.98 -10.01 8.28
CA GLU A 36 39.49 -10.52 7.01
C GLU A 36 38.37 -11.12 6.14
N TYR A 37 38.47 -10.91 4.83
CA TYR A 37 37.52 -11.44 3.85
C TYR A 37 37.22 -12.94 4.02
N ARG A 38 38.26 -13.77 4.21
CA ARG A 38 38.11 -15.23 4.36
C ARG A 38 37.31 -15.61 5.60
N MET A 39 37.49 -14.85 6.69
CA MET A 39 36.76 -15.05 7.93
C MET A 39 35.28 -14.69 7.77
N VAL A 40 34.99 -13.54 7.14
CA VAL A 40 33.62 -13.12 6.86
C VAL A 40 32.93 -14.07 5.87
N GLN A 41 33.64 -14.56 4.85
CA GLN A 41 33.11 -15.54 3.91
C GLN A 41 32.71 -16.83 4.63
N LYS A 42 33.58 -17.37 5.49
CA LYS A 42 33.26 -18.56 6.32
C LYS A 42 32.09 -18.29 7.26
N TRP A 43 32.03 -17.11 7.87
CA TRP A 43 30.94 -16.70 8.74
C TRP A 43 29.59 -16.61 8.01
N LEU A 44 29.55 -16.08 6.79
CA LEU A 44 28.34 -16.06 5.94
C LEU A 44 27.91 -17.46 5.51
N LEU A 45 28.86 -18.35 5.18
CA LEU A 45 28.57 -19.76 4.87
C LEU A 45 27.94 -20.48 6.06
N ASN A 46 28.40 -20.20 7.28
CA ASN A 46 27.83 -20.75 8.51
C ASN A 46 26.48 -20.10 8.89
N ASN A 47 26.17 -18.92 8.36
CA ASN A 47 24.97 -18.15 8.68
C ASN A 47 24.23 -17.69 7.41
N PRO A 48 23.70 -18.63 6.60
CA PRO A 48 23.17 -18.32 5.26
C PRO A 48 21.99 -17.33 5.27
N ALA A 49 21.23 -17.26 6.37
CA ALA A 49 20.14 -16.29 6.53
C ALA A 49 20.60 -14.82 6.48
N LEU A 50 21.89 -14.54 6.70
CA LEU A 50 22.45 -13.19 6.56
C LEU A 50 22.54 -12.73 5.10
N LEU A 51 22.58 -13.66 4.15
CA LEU A 51 22.57 -13.36 2.72
C LEU A 51 21.20 -12.85 2.23
N GLU A 52 20.14 -13.13 2.98
CA GLU A 52 18.78 -12.68 2.67
C GLU A 52 18.50 -11.24 3.16
N LEU A 53 19.39 -10.69 3.99
CA LEU A 53 19.24 -9.34 4.53
C LEU A 53 19.50 -8.29 3.45
N ASP A 54 18.82 -7.15 3.59
CA ASP A 54 19.09 -5.97 2.76
C ASP A 54 20.52 -5.48 3.03
N GLN A 55 21.33 -5.38 1.98
CA GLN A 55 22.77 -5.14 2.08
C GLN A 55 23.06 -3.73 2.62
N ASP A 56 22.37 -2.72 2.09
CA ASP A 56 22.54 -1.32 2.51
C ASP A 56 22.15 -1.13 3.98
N GLU A 57 21.01 -1.69 4.39
CA GLU A 57 20.58 -1.65 5.79
C GLU A 57 21.53 -2.43 6.70
N THR A 58 22.12 -3.54 6.22
CA THR A 58 23.10 -4.32 6.99
C THR A 58 24.41 -3.56 7.16
N VAL A 59 24.90 -2.89 6.12
CA VAL A 59 26.07 -2.01 6.19
C VAL A 59 25.85 -0.89 7.21
N LYS A 60 24.68 -0.24 7.22
CA LYS A 60 24.34 0.79 8.22
C LYS A 60 24.38 0.24 9.64
N LYS A 61 23.85 -0.97 9.87
CA LYS A 61 23.92 -1.64 11.18
C LYS A 61 25.36 -1.93 11.60
N LEU A 62 26.20 -2.43 10.69
CA LEU A 62 27.61 -2.70 10.96
C LEU A 62 28.37 -1.42 11.30
N CYS A 63 28.16 -0.35 10.53
CA CYS A 63 28.71 0.97 10.83
C CYS A 63 28.26 1.49 12.20
N TYR A 64 26.99 1.32 12.55
CA TYR A 64 26.48 1.69 13.86
C TYR A 64 27.11 0.87 14.99
N LEU A 65 27.23 -0.45 14.84
CA LEU A 65 27.87 -1.32 15.84
C LEU A 65 29.33 -0.93 16.07
N LYS A 66 30.06 -0.61 14.99
CA LYS A 66 31.42 -0.07 15.06
C LYS A 66 31.47 1.29 15.76
N TYR A 67 30.52 2.19 15.47
CA TYR A 67 30.41 3.50 16.12
C TYR A 67 30.19 3.37 17.64
N VAL A 68 29.49 2.32 18.08
CA VAL A 68 29.30 2.04 19.52
C VAL A 68 30.36 1.11 20.11
N HIS A 69 31.49 0.94 19.41
CA HIS A 69 32.68 0.20 19.83
C HIS A 69 32.48 -1.31 20.04
N VAL A 70 31.53 -1.93 19.35
CA VAL A 70 31.40 -3.40 19.31
C VAL A 70 32.55 -3.98 18.48
N THR A 71 33.19 -5.03 18.99
CA THR A 71 34.37 -5.62 18.34
C THR A 71 33.98 -6.52 17.15
N PRO A 72 34.90 -6.74 16.20
CA PRO A 72 34.67 -7.71 15.12
C PRO A 72 34.31 -9.10 15.64
N ASP A 73 34.99 -9.57 16.69
CA ASP A 73 34.77 -10.88 17.29
C ASP A 73 33.35 -11.01 17.88
N GLU A 74 32.87 -9.99 18.58
CA GLU A 74 31.50 -9.97 19.09
C GLU A 74 30.47 -10.12 17.96
N ILE A 75 30.65 -9.39 16.84
CA ILE A 75 29.74 -9.46 15.68
C ILE A 75 29.74 -10.87 15.07
N LEU A 76 30.93 -11.48 14.96
CA LEU A 76 31.09 -12.81 14.38
C LEU A 76 30.50 -13.91 15.27
N GLU A 77 30.65 -13.79 16.59
CA GLU A 77 30.08 -14.71 17.59
C GLU A 77 28.56 -14.56 17.74
N GLN A 78 28.02 -13.36 17.50
CA GLN A 78 26.60 -13.05 17.73
C GLN A 78 25.89 -12.47 16.48
N PRO A 79 25.87 -13.21 15.35
CA PRO A 79 25.27 -12.76 14.10
C PRO A 79 23.79 -12.42 14.22
N GLN A 80 23.08 -13.00 15.20
CA GLN A 80 21.66 -12.76 15.46
C GLN A 80 21.32 -11.28 15.68
N VAL A 81 22.29 -10.44 16.08
CA VAL A 81 22.06 -9.03 16.32
C VAL A 81 21.64 -8.28 15.05
N LEU A 82 22.14 -8.71 13.88
CA LEU A 82 21.92 -8.05 12.59
C LEU A 82 20.48 -8.22 12.07
N PHE A 83 19.73 -9.19 12.61
CA PHE A 83 18.31 -9.36 12.30
C PHE A 83 17.41 -8.34 13.00
N ASN A 84 17.92 -7.59 13.98
CA ASN A 84 17.18 -6.46 14.53
C ASN A 84 17.19 -5.29 13.53
N HIS A 85 16.14 -4.47 13.54
CA HIS A 85 16.16 -3.19 12.82
C HIS A 85 17.18 -2.23 13.44
N LEU A 86 17.82 -1.38 12.64
CA LEU A 86 18.82 -0.41 13.12
C LEU A 86 18.26 0.44 14.28
N ILE A 87 17.07 1.01 14.12
CA ILE A 87 16.40 1.80 15.15
C ILE A 87 16.17 1.03 16.47
N THR A 88 16.05 -0.30 16.41
CA THR A 88 15.93 -1.13 17.61
C THR A 88 17.27 -1.24 18.32
N LEU A 89 18.38 -1.39 17.59
CA LEU A 89 19.72 -1.40 18.16
C LEU A 89 20.03 -0.06 18.81
N GLU A 90 19.78 1.05 18.10
CA GLU A 90 19.96 2.42 18.60
C GLU A 90 19.21 2.68 19.91
N ASN A 91 17.91 2.33 19.95
CA ASN A 91 17.11 2.51 21.16
C ASN A 91 17.64 1.64 22.31
N ARG A 92 17.98 0.37 22.08
CA ARG A 92 18.48 -0.51 23.13
C ARG A 92 19.80 0.00 23.70
N THR A 93 20.75 0.34 22.84
CA THR A 93 22.04 0.89 23.28
C THR A 93 21.86 2.16 24.09
N THR A 94 21.06 3.10 23.58
CA THR A 94 20.82 4.40 24.25
C THR A 94 20.13 4.22 25.59
N ILE A 95 19.11 3.36 25.67
CA ILE A 95 18.42 3.05 26.92
C ILE A 95 19.37 2.46 27.97
N LEU A 96 20.23 1.52 27.57
CA LEU A 96 21.18 0.92 28.51
C LEU A 96 22.18 1.97 29.04
N ARG A 97 22.65 2.89 28.19
CA ARG A 97 23.49 4.03 28.60
C ARG A 97 22.77 4.99 29.54
N GLU A 98 21.53 5.36 29.24
CA GLU A 98 20.68 6.18 30.11
C GLU A 98 20.52 5.55 31.50
N CYS A 99 20.55 4.22 31.59
CA CYS A 99 20.47 3.46 32.83
C CYS A 99 21.83 3.18 33.48
N GLY A 100 22.92 3.78 33.00
CA GLY A 100 24.25 3.66 33.62
C GLY A 100 25.07 2.44 33.19
N LEU A 101 24.59 1.63 32.24
CA LEU A 101 25.38 0.54 31.65
C LEU A 101 26.32 1.13 30.58
N VAL A 102 27.39 1.79 31.02
CA VAL A 102 28.40 2.38 30.14
C VAL A 102 29.51 1.36 29.88
N GLU A 103 30.19 0.90 30.93
CA GLU A 103 31.28 -0.07 30.83
C GLU A 103 30.77 -1.49 30.49
N GLY A 104 29.56 -1.85 30.94
CA GLY A 104 28.93 -3.14 30.65
C GLY A 104 28.24 -3.22 29.29
N LEU A 105 28.40 -2.23 28.41
CA LEU A 105 27.71 -2.13 27.13
C LEU A 105 28.38 -3.02 26.07
N THR A 106 28.12 -4.32 26.17
CA THR A 106 28.56 -5.34 25.21
C THR A 106 27.45 -5.66 24.20
N LEU A 107 27.81 -6.34 23.11
CA LEU A 107 26.81 -6.85 22.16
C LEU A 107 25.82 -7.81 22.84
N ASN A 108 26.32 -8.59 23.80
CA ASN A 108 25.51 -9.48 24.63
C ASN A 108 24.48 -8.71 25.47
N ALA A 109 24.85 -7.54 26.03
CA ALA A 109 23.93 -6.68 26.77
C ALA A 109 22.83 -6.10 25.86
N ILE A 110 23.19 -5.64 24.66
CA ILE A 110 22.24 -5.15 23.65
C ILE A 110 21.28 -6.27 23.21
N GLY A 111 21.81 -7.47 22.99
CA GLY A 111 21.04 -8.67 22.64
C GLY A 111 20.06 -9.09 23.74
N ASN A 112 20.50 -9.03 25.01
CA ASN A 112 19.69 -9.40 26.18
C ASN A 112 18.91 -8.24 26.82
N TYR A 113 18.83 -7.08 26.16
CA TYR A 113 18.14 -5.88 26.65
C TYR A 113 16.79 -6.15 27.35
N LEU A 114 15.90 -6.94 26.73
CA LEU A 114 14.56 -7.21 27.28
C LEU A 114 14.61 -7.95 28.62
N LYS A 115 15.66 -8.75 28.85
CA LYS A 115 15.88 -9.42 30.14
C LYS A 115 16.45 -8.45 31.15
N LEU A 116 17.44 -7.65 30.75
CA LEU A 116 18.15 -6.70 31.61
C LEU A 116 17.21 -5.64 32.17
N ILE A 117 16.36 -5.04 31.33
CA ILE A 117 15.46 -3.96 31.77
C ILE A 117 14.42 -4.45 32.80
N ARG A 118 14.14 -5.75 32.84
CA ARG A 118 13.21 -6.38 33.78
C ARG A 118 13.90 -6.90 35.05
N LYS A 119 15.19 -6.62 35.23
CA LYS A 119 15.90 -6.93 36.48
C LYS A 119 15.77 -5.79 37.48
N SER A 120 15.90 -6.14 38.75
CA SER A 120 16.07 -5.17 39.83
C SER A 120 17.46 -4.53 39.77
N ILE A 121 17.56 -3.31 40.27
CA ILE A 121 18.81 -2.53 40.27
C ILE A 121 19.90 -3.24 41.08
N VAL A 122 19.55 -3.84 42.23
CA VAL A 122 20.45 -4.64 43.07
C VAL A 122 21.07 -5.79 42.28
N LEU A 123 20.32 -6.43 41.38
CA LEU A 123 20.85 -7.52 40.57
C LEU A 123 21.81 -6.99 39.50
N LEU A 124 21.53 -5.83 38.91
CA LEU A 124 22.43 -5.19 37.95
C LEU A 124 23.75 -4.78 38.63
N LYS A 125 23.68 -4.18 39.84
CA LYS A 125 24.85 -3.84 40.67
C LYS A 125 25.66 -5.07 41.07
N ARG A 126 24.99 -6.14 41.52
CA ARG A 126 25.64 -7.40 41.95
C ARG A 126 26.37 -8.09 40.81
N ASN A 127 25.86 -8.00 39.58
CA ASN A 127 26.50 -8.57 38.39
C ASN A 127 27.47 -7.60 37.71
N HIS A 128 27.84 -6.49 38.36
CA HIS A 128 28.79 -5.50 37.83
C HIS A 128 28.37 -4.91 36.47
N LEU A 129 27.07 -4.87 36.17
CA LEU A 129 26.56 -4.27 34.93
C LEU A 129 26.41 -2.75 35.06
N ILE A 130 26.25 -2.26 36.29
CA ILE A 130 26.24 -0.85 36.67
C ILE A 130 27.09 -0.67 37.95
N PRO A 131 27.63 0.54 38.23
CA PRO A 131 28.39 0.81 39.44
C PRO A 131 27.60 0.54 40.72
N LYS A 132 28.26 0.02 41.76
CA LYS A 132 27.60 -0.39 43.02
C LYS A 132 27.00 0.79 43.78
N ASP A 133 27.68 1.92 43.71
CA ASP A 133 27.35 3.22 44.31
C ASP A 133 26.43 4.08 43.43
N LEU A 134 26.05 3.62 42.23
CA LEU A 134 25.17 4.37 41.34
C LEU A 134 23.80 4.59 41.99
N ASP A 135 23.41 5.86 42.14
CA ASP A 135 22.04 6.26 42.42
C ASP A 135 21.23 6.23 41.10
N MET A 136 20.32 5.25 40.99
CA MET A 136 19.51 5.09 39.78
C MET A 136 18.50 6.23 39.59
N TYR A 137 17.99 6.83 40.67
CA TYR A 137 17.05 7.93 40.56
C TYR A 137 17.74 9.16 39.95
N GLU A 138 18.89 9.54 40.48
CA GLU A 138 19.69 10.66 39.93
C GLU A 138 20.19 10.37 38.51
N GLN A 139 20.59 9.12 38.25
CA GLN A 139 20.98 8.66 36.90
C GLN A 139 19.87 8.84 35.86
N LEU A 140 18.61 8.56 36.19
CA LEU A 140 17.48 8.71 35.27
C LEU A 140 17.01 10.18 35.21
N LYS A 141 17.03 10.90 36.34
CA LYS A 141 16.66 12.31 36.44
C LYS A 141 17.49 13.19 35.51
N ARG A 142 18.81 12.99 35.46
CA ARG A 142 19.72 13.78 34.61
C ARG A 142 19.53 13.58 33.09
N GLN A 143 18.68 12.65 32.66
CA GLN A 143 18.43 12.39 31.22
C GLN A 143 17.40 13.36 30.61
N PHE A 144 16.79 14.22 31.42
CA PHE A 144 15.75 15.14 30.98
C PHE A 144 16.26 16.58 30.97
N GLU A 145 15.85 17.33 29.96
CA GLU A 145 16.18 18.76 29.85
C GLU A 145 15.35 19.62 30.82
N CYS A 146 14.18 19.10 31.23
CA CYS A 146 13.32 19.73 32.23
C CYS A 146 13.35 18.98 33.57
N ALA A 147 12.90 19.65 34.63
CA ALA A 147 12.85 19.06 35.97
C ALA A 147 11.80 17.93 36.03
N VAL A 148 12.25 16.68 35.94
CA VAL A 148 11.42 15.47 36.04
C VAL A 148 11.75 14.75 37.35
N GLU A 149 10.81 14.80 38.30
CA GLU A 149 10.98 14.26 39.65
C GLU A 149 9.73 13.45 40.03
N PRO A 150 9.65 12.18 39.59
CA PRO A 150 8.51 11.36 39.91
C PRO A 150 8.43 11.15 41.42
N LYS A 151 7.22 11.28 41.98
CA LYS A 151 6.92 10.87 43.35
C LYS A 151 6.81 9.35 43.39
N LEU A 152 7.91 8.65 43.66
CA LEU A 152 7.90 7.22 43.93
C LEU A 152 8.70 6.86 45.17
N GLN A 153 8.21 5.87 45.91
CA GLN A 153 9.03 5.13 46.86
C GLN A 153 9.85 4.12 46.05
N TRP A 154 11.17 4.15 46.21
CA TRP A 154 12.07 3.26 45.48
C TRP A 154 13.22 2.82 46.37
N ASP A 155 13.76 1.67 46.00
CA ASP A 155 15.00 1.09 46.53
C ASP A 155 15.67 0.27 45.41
N ASP A 156 16.84 -0.30 45.69
CA ASP A 156 17.54 -1.12 44.71
C ASP A 156 16.80 -2.43 44.35
N ARG A 157 15.73 -2.81 45.06
CA ARG A 157 14.90 -3.99 44.70
C ARG A 157 13.93 -3.67 43.58
N THR A 158 13.67 -2.39 43.32
CA THR A 158 12.77 -1.94 42.26
C THR A 158 13.28 -2.36 40.88
N LEU A 159 12.35 -2.76 40.00
CA LEU A 159 12.68 -3.12 38.62
C LEU A 159 13.06 -1.87 37.82
N LEU A 160 14.13 -1.98 37.02
CA LEU A 160 14.63 -0.87 36.22
C LEU A 160 13.55 -0.33 35.25
N GLN A 161 12.78 -1.21 34.62
CA GLN A 161 11.67 -0.82 33.75
C GLN A 161 10.60 0.00 34.49
N ASP A 162 10.30 -0.34 35.74
CA ASP A 162 9.23 0.32 36.50
C ASP A 162 9.64 1.73 36.90
N MET A 163 10.90 1.93 37.31
CA MET A 163 11.44 3.28 37.52
C MET A 163 11.36 4.09 36.22
N ARG A 164 11.80 3.53 35.09
CA ARG A 164 11.72 4.25 33.80
C ARG A 164 10.29 4.65 33.43
N ILE A 165 9.30 3.80 33.68
CA ILE A 165 7.88 4.12 33.43
C ILE A 165 7.43 5.31 34.28
N ARG A 166 7.87 5.40 35.55
CA ARG A 166 7.55 6.54 36.42
C ARG A 166 8.15 7.85 35.89
N PHE A 167 9.40 7.82 35.44
CA PHE A 167 10.03 8.98 34.80
C PHE A 167 9.32 9.38 33.50
N PHE A 168 8.91 8.43 32.66
CA PHE A 168 8.09 8.73 31.49
C PHE A 168 6.76 9.40 31.85
N ASN A 169 6.06 8.88 32.87
CA ASN A 169 4.79 9.45 33.30
C ASN A 169 4.96 10.89 33.77
N GLU A 170 5.93 11.13 34.66
CA GLU A 170 6.21 12.46 35.19
C GLU A 170 6.60 13.44 34.08
N PHE A 171 7.47 13.01 33.15
CA PHE A 171 7.86 13.82 32.02
C PHE A 171 6.66 14.18 31.13
N LEU A 172 5.82 13.22 30.76
CA LEU A 172 4.66 13.48 29.90
C LEU A 172 3.60 14.32 30.61
N THR A 173 3.40 14.12 31.92
CA THR A 173 2.53 14.98 32.74
C THR A 173 3.05 16.41 32.75
N LYS A 174 4.35 16.64 32.96
CA LYS A 174 4.91 18.00 32.95
C LYS A 174 4.97 18.64 31.57
N ARG A 175 5.38 17.89 30.55
CA ARG A 175 5.65 18.41 29.20
C ARG A 175 4.39 18.61 28.37
N LEU A 176 3.40 17.72 28.52
CA LEU A 176 2.19 17.68 27.70
C LEU A 176 0.90 17.79 28.51
N ASP A 177 0.99 18.00 29.83
CA ASP A 177 -0.16 18.03 30.74
C ASP A 177 -0.99 16.73 30.65
N PHE A 178 -0.32 15.59 30.59
CA PHE A 178 -1.00 14.29 30.56
C PHE A 178 -1.63 13.97 31.92
N GLY A 179 -2.95 13.79 31.91
CA GLY A 179 -3.72 13.29 33.04
C GLY A 179 -3.70 11.75 33.16
N ALA A 180 -4.29 11.24 34.24
CA ALA A 180 -4.32 9.79 34.53
C ALA A 180 -4.94 8.96 33.39
N ALA A 181 -6.05 9.42 32.80
CA ALA A 181 -6.73 8.72 31.70
C ALA A 181 -5.87 8.65 30.42
N GLU A 182 -5.09 9.70 30.13
CA GLU A 182 -4.22 9.76 28.96
C GLU A 182 -3.00 8.85 29.13
N LEU A 183 -2.43 8.82 30.34
CA LEU A 183 -1.38 7.86 30.69
C LEU A 183 -1.88 6.42 30.61
N GLU A 184 -3.08 6.13 31.13
CA GLU A 184 -3.68 4.79 31.01
C GLU A 184 -3.85 4.40 29.53
N LYS A 185 -4.39 5.30 28.71
CA LYS A 185 -4.52 5.09 27.25
C LYS A 185 -3.17 4.85 26.59
N LEU A 186 -2.14 5.62 26.93
CA LEU A 186 -0.78 5.45 26.42
C LEU A 186 -0.27 4.04 26.72
N TRP A 187 -0.36 3.59 27.97
CA TRP A 187 0.14 2.28 28.37
C TRP A 187 -0.72 1.13 27.87
N LYS A 188 -2.01 1.35 27.60
CA LYS A 188 -2.91 0.36 27.00
C LYS A 188 -2.67 0.18 25.49
N SER A 189 -2.55 1.29 24.75
CA SER A 189 -2.50 1.26 23.28
C SER A 189 -1.10 1.38 22.68
N TYR A 190 -0.17 2.01 23.40
CA TYR A 190 1.16 2.40 22.92
C TYR A 190 2.28 2.01 23.90
N SER A 191 2.10 0.89 24.61
CA SER A 191 3.00 0.40 25.67
C SER A 191 4.45 0.20 25.25
N LYS A 192 4.74 0.10 23.95
CA LYS A 192 6.08 -0.03 23.40
C LYS A 192 6.96 1.20 23.63
N ILE A 193 6.39 2.31 24.13
CA ILE A 193 7.13 3.57 24.35
C ILE A 193 8.17 3.40 25.46
N LYS A 194 7.95 2.45 26.37
CA LYS A 194 8.96 2.04 27.36
C LYS A 194 10.26 1.48 26.75
N HIS A 195 10.23 1.12 25.46
CA HIS A 195 11.39 0.67 24.69
C HIS A 195 11.94 1.77 23.77
N LYS A 196 11.61 3.03 24.07
CA LYS A 196 12.27 4.22 23.53
C LYS A 196 13.14 4.86 24.61
N SER A 197 14.22 5.49 24.18
CA SER A 197 15.05 6.29 25.09
C SER A 197 14.29 7.55 25.50
N PHE A 198 14.66 8.16 26.63
CA PHE A 198 14.04 9.43 27.06
C PHE A 198 14.37 10.55 26.08
N GLY A 199 15.63 10.62 25.64
CA GLY A 199 16.06 11.59 24.64
C GLY A 199 15.30 11.47 23.31
N HIS A 200 14.98 10.25 22.88
CA HIS A 200 14.17 10.02 21.67
C HIS A 200 12.78 10.63 21.81
N THR A 201 12.08 10.34 22.90
CA THR A 201 10.71 10.85 23.12
C THR A 201 10.69 12.37 23.29
N GLN A 202 11.66 12.95 24.01
CA GLN A 202 11.83 14.41 24.13
C GLN A 202 11.97 15.04 22.75
N ARG A 203 12.94 14.58 21.96
CA ARG A 203 13.20 15.11 20.62
C ARG A 203 12.01 14.98 19.67
N VAL A 204 11.28 13.87 19.71
CA VAL A 204 10.06 13.69 18.92
C VAL A 204 9.00 14.71 19.32
N ILE A 205 8.78 14.95 20.62
CA ILE A 205 7.82 15.96 21.07
C ILE A 205 8.24 17.36 20.61
N ASP A 206 9.53 17.70 20.72
CA ASP A 206 10.03 19.01 20.34
C ASP A 206 9.86 19.26 18.84
N ILE A 207 10.22 18.29 17.99
CA ILE A 207 10.01 18.40 16.54
C ILE A 207 8.51 18.57 16.23
N LEU A 208 7.65 17.77 16.84
CA LEU A 208 6.21 17.85 16.57
C LEU A 208 5.61 19.19 17.01
N GLN A 209 5.99 19.72 18.18
CA GLN A 209 5.45 20.98 18.68
C GLN A 209 6.06 22.21 18.00
N TYR A 210 7.37 22.22 17.77
CA TYR A 210 8.08 23.40 17.28
C TYR A 210 8.20 23.44 15.76
N ASP A 211 8.46 22.32 15.09
CA ASP A 211 8.68 22.30 13.64
C ASP A 211 7.39 22.08 12.86
N TYR A 212 6.50 21.25 13.40
CA TYR A 212 5.20 20.88 12.82
C TYR A 212 4.01 21.57 13.47
N LYS A 213 4.21 22.32 14.56
CA LYS A 213 3.17 23.11 15.25
C LYS A 213 1.99 22.28 15.74
N PHE A 214 2.23 21.04 16.16
CA PHE A 214 1.19 20.20 16.75
C PHE A 214 0.80 20.76 18.12
N SER A 215 -0.50 21.02 18.29
CA SER A 215 -1.04 21.35 19.60
C SER A 215 -0.98 20.14 20.55
N ARG A 216 -1.07 20.43 21.84
CA ARG A 216 -1.18 19.42 22.90
C ARG A 216 -2.29 18.40 22.62
N ASP A 217 -3.49 18.88 22.29
CA ASP A 217 -4.64 18.01 21.99
C ASP A 217 -4.41 17.15 20.75
N LYS A 218 -3.69 17.70 19.75
CA LYS A 218 -3.34 16.94 18.55
C LYS A 218 -2.39 15.79 18.87
N LEU A 219 -1.41 16.00 19.75
CA LEU A 219 -0.51 14.95 20.23
C LEU A 219 -1.25 13.89 21.04
N VAL A 220 -2.14 14.29 21.95
CA VAL A 220 -2.99 13.37 22.73
C VAL A 220 -3.90 12.51 21.84
N ALA A 221 -4.46 13.11 20.79
CA ALA A 221 -5.25 12.38 19.80
C ALA A 221 -4.38 11.40 18.96
N ASN A 222 -3.08 11.65 18.84
CA ASN A 222 -2.15 10.91 17.98
C ASN A 222 -0.90 10.40 18.73
N MET A 223 -1.06 9.87 19.94
CA MET A 223 0.06 9.40 20.78
C MET A 223 0.98 8.37 20.12
N TYR A 224 0.51 7.67 19.07
CA TYR A 224 1.37 6.78 18.27
C TYR A 224 2.57 7.51 17.65
N LEU A 225 2.49 8.83 17.46
CA LEU A 225 3.57 9.66 16.93
C LEU A 225 4.77 9.73 17.87
N LEU A 226 4.59 9.46 19.18
CA LEU A 226 5.71 9.37 20.12
C LEU A 226 6.69 8.23 19.78
N HIS A 227 6.33 7.34 18.84
CA HIS A 227 7.22 6.31 18.31
C HIS A 227 7.94 6.70 17.03
N ALA A 228 7.62 7.86 16.44
CA ALA A 228 8.18 8.31 15.19
C ALA A 228 9.70 8.40 15.26
N ASP A 229 10.36 8.29 14.11
CA ASP A 229 11.79 8.46 14.01
C ASP A 229 12.13 9.96 13.89
N PRO A 230 12.81 10.58 14.87
CA PRO A 230 13.10 12.01 14.86
C PRO A 230 13.93 12.43 13.64
N GLU A 231 14.87 11.58 13.18
CA GLU A 231 15.68 11.91 12.00
C GLU A 231 14.83 11.89 10.74
N ASN A 232 13.91 10.94 10.63
CA ASN A 232 12.94 10.92 9.54
C ASN A 232 12.03 12.16 9.58
N LEU A 233 11.55 12.57 10.76
CA LEU A 233 10.70 13.75 10.91
C LEU A 233 11.39 15.03 10.43
N LEU A 234 12.69 15.19 10.73
CA LEU A 234 13.48 16.35 10.29
C LEU A 234 13.75 16.35 8.79
N ARG A 235 14.07 15.19 8.21
CA ARG A 235 14.36 15.05 6.77
C ARG A 235 13.12 15.12 5.89
N PHE A 236 11.96 14.70 6.40
CA PHE A 236 10.73 14.60 5.63
C PHE A 236 10.37 15.87 4.82
N PRO A 237 10.27 17.07 5.42
CA PRO A 237 9.88 18.27 4.70
C PRO A 237 10.96 18.76 3.71
N VAL A 238 12.20 18.32 3.88
CA VAL A 238 13.31 18.63 2.95
C VAL A 238 13.22 17.72 1.72
N GLU A 239 13.03 16.43 1.94
CA GLU A 239 13.03 15.41 0.88
C GLU A 239 11.69 15.30 0.14
N VAL A 240 10.59 15.62 0.82
CA VAL A 240 9.22 15.60 0.31
C VAL A 240 8.51 16.89 0.75
N PRO A 241 8.83 18.05 0.16
CA PRO A 241 8.28 19.33 0.60
C PRO A 241 6.78 19.44 0.37
N THR A 242 6.27 18.83 -0.71
CA THR A 242 4.88 18.89 -1.11
C THR A 242 4.35 17.52 -1.51
N ILE A 243 3.07 17.27 -1.25
CA ILE A 243 2.32 16.12 -1.79
C ILE A 243 1.07 16.67 -2.47
N GLY A 244 0.92 16.39 -3.77
CA GLY A 244 -0.21 16.89 -4.55
C GLY A 244 -0.34 18.42 -4.56
N GLY A 245 0.77 19.14 -4.55
CA GLY A 245 0.82 20.61 -4.49
C GLY A 245 0.56 21.22 -3.10
N ILE A 246 0.22 20.43 -2.06
CA ILE A 246 0.07 20.92 -0.69
C ILE A 246 1.36 20.72 0.09
N GLU A 247 1.76 21.72 0.89
CA GLU A 247 2.91 21.62 1.77
C GLU A 247 2.77 20.46 2.76
N LEU A 248 3.85 19.69 2.94
CA LEU A 248 3.84 18.52 3.81
C LEU A 248 3.40 18.87 5.23
N LYS A 249 3.88 19.99 5.78
CA LYS A 249 3.58 20.41 7.15
C LYS A 249 2.08 20.64 7.35
N GLU A 250 1.41 21.27 6.38
CA GLU A 250 -0.06 21.43 6.41
C GLU A 250 -0.77 20.07 6.29
N LEU A 251 -0.27 19.21 5.41
CA LEU A 251 -0.87 17.91 5.12
C LEU A 251 -0.84 16.97 6.32
N VAL A 252 0.29 16.89 7.03
CA VAL A 252 0.46 15.97 8.16
C VAL A 252 -0.33 16.41 9.38
N VAL A 253 -0.69 17.68 9.52
CA VAL A 253 -1.65 18.11 10.55
C VAL A 253 -3.01 17.47 10.29
N ARG A 254 -3.45 17.36 9.04
CA ARG A 254 -4.71 16.70 8.68
C ARG A 254 -4.59 15.17 8.74
N ASN A 255 -3.44 14.63 8.33
CA ASN A 255 -3.19 13.19 8.23
C ASN A 255 -1.85 12.78 8.88
N PRO A 256 -1.76 12.77 10.23
CA PRO A 256 -0.49 12.61 10.92
C PRO A 256 0.17 11.24 10.73
N LYS A 257 -0.61 10.22 10.37
CA LYS A 257 -0.11 8.85 10.17
C LYS A 257 0.95 8.74 9.07
N ILE A 258 1.01 9.68 8.12
CA ILE A 258 2.05 9.73 7.09
C ILE A 258 3.44 9.88 7.73
N MET A 259 3.55 10.59 8.85
CA MET A 259 4.81 10.83 9.56
C MET A 259 5.43 9.55 10.15
N MET A 260 4.65 8.47 10.24
CA MET A 260 5.13 7.17 10.70
C MET A 260 5.82 6.35 9.60
N VAL A 261 5.88 6.88 8.38
CA VAL A 261 6.52 6.25 7.23
C VAL A 261 7.80 6.99 6.87
N ASN A 262 8.79 6.25 6.38
CA ASN A 262 10.04 6.83 5.91
C ASN A 262 9.80 7.76 4.70
N HIS A 263 10.42 8.94 4.71
CA HIS A 263 10.36 9.91 3.62
C HIS A 263 10.77 9.30 2.27
N SER A 264 11.75 8.38 2.25
CA SER A 264 12.21 7.72 1.02
C SER A 264 11.12 6.84 0.41
N SER A 265 10.37 6.10 1.24
CA SER A 265 9.22 5.32 0.81
C SER A 265 8.13 6.21 0.23
N VAL A 266 7.80 7.33 0.90
CA VAL A 266 6.79 8.26 0.39
C VAL A 266 7.22 8.88 -0.94
N LYS A 267 8.50 9.27 -1.07
CA LYS A 267 9.09 9.76 -2.33
C LYS A 267 8.94 8.75 -3.48
N GLN A 268 9.19 7.47 -3.21
CA GLN A 268 8.98 6.39 -4.20
C GLN A 268 7.50 6.23 -4.56
N VAL A 269 6.59 6.25 -3.56
CA VAL A 269 5.14 6.21 -3.83
C VAL A 269 4.70 7.35 -4.72
N ILE A 270 5.18 8.59 -4.48
CA ILE A 270 4.90 9.73 -5.37
C ILE A 270 5.38 9.44 -6.79
N GLY A 271 6.56 8.86 -6.96
CA GLY A 271 7.09 8.44 -8.26
C GLY A 271 6.16 7.46 -8.98
N ILE A 272 5.69 6.43 -8.29
CA ILE A 272 4.73 5.45 -8.84
C ILE A 272 3.42 6.13 -9.23
N LEU A 273 2.86 7.00 -8.38
CA LEU A 273 1.60 7.67 -8.67
C LEU A 273 1.70 8.65 -9.85
N LYS A 274 2.86 9.30 -10.04
CA LYS A 274 3.12 10.15 -11.21
C LYS A 274 3.15 9.34 -12.52
N GLN A 275 3.67 8.12 -12.50
CA GLN A 275 3.66 7.23 -13.67
C GLN A 275 2.24 6.83 -14.09
N LEU A 276 1.27 6.84 -13.17
CA LEU A 276 -0.13 6.56 -13.46
C LEU A 276 -0.90 7.73 -14.07
N ASP A 277 -0.28 8.93 -14.18
CA ASP A 277 -0.91 10.11 -14.78
C ASP A 277 -2.22 10.51 -14.07
N ILE A 278 -2.29 10.27 -12.75
CA ILE A 278 -3.45 10.59 -11.92
C ILE A 278 -3.31 12.03 -11.38
N PRO A 279 -4.34 12.89 -11.53
CA PRO A 279 -4.28 14.27 -11.05
C PRO A 279 -4.02 14.37 -9.55
N ASP A 280 -3.21 15.35 -9.15
CA ASP A 280 -2.85 15.60 -7.75
C ASP A 280 -4.06 15.74 -6.82
N GLY A 281 -5.13 16.40 -7.28
CA GLY A 281 -6.37 16.54 -6.51
C GLY A 281 -7.06 15.22 -6.17
N GLU A 282 -6.84 14.17 -6.97
CA GLU A 282 -7.34 12.81 -6.68
C GLU A 282 -6.40 12.05 -5.75
N VAL A 283 -5.09 12.23 -5.88
CA VAL A 283 -4.09 11.69 -4.95
C VAL A 283 -4.35 12.19 -3.53
N LEU A 284 -4.68 13.47 -3.37
CA LEU A 284 -5.02 14.08 -2.07
C LEU A 284 -6.28 13.50 -1.43
N LYS A 285 -7.18 12.86 -2.19
CA LYS A 285 -8.34 12.14 -1.64
C LYS A 285 -7.98 10.74 -1.12
N SER A 286 -6.75 10.28 -1.38
CA SER A 286 -6.27 8.92 -1.09
C SER A 286 -4.95 8.91 -0.31
N LEU A 287 -4.78 9.84 0.63
CA LEU A 287 -3.55 10.00 1.43
C LEU A 287 -3.15 8.76 2.25
N ALA A 288 -4.09 7.88 2.56
CA ALA A 288 -3.79 6.62 3.22
C ALA A 288 -2.86 5.71 2.40
N LEU A 289 -2.76 5.90 1.08
CA LEU A 289 -1.81 5.19 0.22
C LEU A 289 -0.36 5.43 0.63
N PHE A 290 -0.02 6.63 1.11
CA PHE A 290 1.32 6.95 1.58
C PHE A 290 1.70 6.21 2.88
N THR A 291 0.75 5.47 3.47
CA THR A 291 1.03 4.57 4.61
C THR A 291 1.42 3.15 4.17
N LEU A 292 1.34 2.84 2.87
CA LEU A 292 1.74 1.56 2.29
C LEU A 292 3.21 1.60 1.84
N SER A 293 3.85 0.43 1.78
CA SER A 293 5.19 0.33 1.19
C SER A 293 5.11 0.45 -0.35
N PRO A 294 6.13 1.02 -1.02
CA PRO A 294 6.21 1.10 -2.48
C PRO A 294 5.96 -0.26 -3.15
N LYS A 295 6.65 -1.31 -2.68
CA LYS A 295 6.48 -2.70 -3.14
C LYS A 295 5.04 -3.21 -3.04
N THR A 296 4.32 -2.82 -1.98
CA THR A 296 2.91 -3.20 -1.82
C THR A 296 2.03 -2.50 -2.85
N ILE A 297 2.32 -1.24 -3.19
CA ILE A 297 1.57 -0.50 -4.20
C ILE A 297 1.84 -1.11 -5.59
N GLU A 298 3.10 -1.34 -5.94
CA GLU A 298 3.51 -1.97 -7.19
C GLU A 298 2.86 -3.35 -7.37
N TYR A 299 2.96 -4.23 -6.38
CA TYR A 299 2.33 -5.54 -6.41
C TYR A 299 0.80 -5.47 -6.61
N ARG A 300 0.13 -4.54 -5.93
CA ARG A 300 -1.32 -4.37 -6.06
C ARG A 300 -1.71 -3.78 -7.41
N LEU A 301 -0.87 -2.91 -7.97
CA LEU A 301 -1.06 -2.34 -9.29
C LEU A 301 -0.87 -3.41 -10.36
N GLU A 302 0.22 -4.17 -10.33
CA GLU A 302 0.50 -5.29 -11.24
C GLU A 302 -0.68 -6.27 -11.28
N ARG A 303 -1.19 -6.65 -10.10
CA ARG A 303 -2.37 -7.52 -10.01
C ARG A 303 -3.64 -6.92 -10.58
N LEU A 304 -3.85 -5.61 -10.39
CA LEU A 304 -4.99 -4.93 -10.97
C LEU A 304 -4.87 -4.90 -12.49
N MET A 305 -3.65 -4.72 -13.01
CA MET A 305 -3.35 -4.66 -14.44
C MET A 305 -3.37 -6.01 -15.14
N ALA A 306 -3.18 -7.10 -14.40
CA ALA A 306 -3.36 -8.45 -14.93
C ALA A 306 -4.82 -8.76 -15.31
N VAL A 307 -5.78 -7.95 -14.85
CA VAL A 307 -7.20 -8.06 -15.20
C VAL A 307 -7.45 -7.20 -16.43
N LYS A 308 -7.72 -7.84 -17.58
CA LYS A 308 -7.87 -7.17 -18.88
C LYS A 308 -8.89 -6.04 -18.84
N GLU A 309 -9.98 -6.23 -18.11
CA GLU A 309 -11.06 -5.25 -17.96
C GLU A 309 -10.61 -3.93 -17.32
N PHE A 310 -9.48 -3.93 -16.60
CA PHE A 310 -8.95 -2.74 -15.92
C PHE A 310 -7.74 -2.11 -16.61
N GLU A 311 -7.18 -2.74 -17.64
CA GLU A 311 -6.07 -2.19 -18.42
C GLU A 311 -6.41 -0.79 -18.96
N VAL A 312 -7.61 -0.64 -19.50
CA VAL A 312 -8.13 0.63 -20.07
C VAL A 312 -8.52 1.66 -19.02
N LEU A 313 -8.52 1.29 -17.73
CA LEU A 313 -8.91 2.15 -16.60
C LEU A 313 -7.75 2.45 -15.65
N THR A 314 -6.51 2.13 -16.02
CA THR A 314 -5.26 2.46 -15.32
C THR A 314 -5.22 3.87 -14.74
N LYS A 315 -5.59 4.86 -15.56
CA LYS A 315 -5.55 6.29 -15.23
C LYS A 315 -6.78 6.77 -14.45
N HIS A 316 -7.76 5.88 -14.23
CA HIS A 316 -8.98 6.25 -13.53
C HIS A 316 -8.67 6.48 -12.04
N PRO A 317 -9.03 7.63 -11.44
CA PRO A 317 -8.70 7.96 -10.05
C PRO A 317 -9.09 6.90 -9.00
N ARG A 318 -10.14 6.12 -9.28
CA ARG A 318 -10.57 5.02 -8.40
C ARG A 318 -9.63 3.82 -8.34
N VAL A 319 -8.68 3.70 -9.26
CA VAL A 319 -7.57 2.75 -9.13
C VAL A 319 -6.88 2.93 -7.77
N LEU A 320 -6.70 4.18 -7.31
CA LEU A 320 -6.15 4.47 -5.99
C LEU A 320 -6.95 3.82 -4.85
N ARG A 321 -8.28 3.81 -4.95
CA ARG A 321 -9.15 3.15 -3.96
C ARG A 321 -9.03 1.64 -4.01
N LEU A 322 -8.88 1.06 -5.21
CA LEU A 322 -8.67 -0.38 -5.33
C LEU A 322 -7.32 -0.79 -4.77
N ILE A 323 -6.26 0.00 -4.99
CA ILE A 323 -4.96 -0.22 -4.36
C ILE A 323 -5.11 -0.15 -2.82
N GLN A 324 -5.80 0.87 -2.30
CA GLN A 324 -6.00 1.01 -0.86
C GLN A 324 -6.77 -0.19 -0.26
N TYR A 325 -7.85 -0.61 -0.91
CA TYR A 325 -8.76 -1.68 -0.45
C TYR A 325 -8.61 -2.99 -1.25
N HIS A 326 -7.39 -3.34 -1.64
CA HIS A 326 -7.10 -4.44 -2.57
C HIS A 326 -7.76 -5.76 -2.20
N THR A 327 -7.68 -6.22 -0.94
CA THR A 327 -8.29 -7.49 -0.53
C THR A 327 -9.80 -7.51 -0.78
N LYS A 328 -10.48 -6.40 -0.45
CA LYS A 328 -11.92 -6.26 -0.69
C LYS A 328 -12.25 -6.25 -2.18
N ALA A 329 -11.47 -5.51 -2.97
CA ALA A 329 -11.62 -5.44 -4.41
C ALA A 329 -11.41 -6.80 -5.08
N ALA A 330 -10.38 -7.55 -4.67
CA ALA A 330 -10.05 -8.86 -5.23
C ALA A 330 -11.16 -9.89 -4.97
N ILE A 331 -11.66 -9.99 -3.73
CA ILE A 331 -12.77 -10.91 -3.39
C ILE A 331 -14.02 -10.58 -4.21
N ARG A 332 -14.32 -9.29 -4.36
CA ARG A 332 -15.48 -8.85 -5.14
C ARG A 332 -15.33 -9.14 -6.62
N LEU A 333 -14.13 -8.95 -7.16
CA LEU A 333 -13.85 -9.26 -8.56
C LEU A 333 -14.01 -10.76 -8.81
N GLU A 334 -13.41 -11.61 -7.97
CA GLU A 334 -13.52 -13.06 -8.06
C GLU A 334 -14.99 -13.50 -8.01
N TYR A 335 -15.77 -12.90 -7.12
CA TYR A 335 -17.21 -13.16 -7.04
C TYR A 335 -17.98 -12.72 -8.29
N LEU A 336 -17.70 -11.54 -8.84
CA LEU A 336 -18.32 -11.08 -10.09
C LEU A 336 -17.93 -11.97 -11.29
N GLN A 337 -16.70 -12.48 -11.31
CA GLN A 337 -16.22 -13.42 -12.33
C GLN A 337 -16.95 -14.77 -12.24
N GLN A 338 -17.21 -15.28 -11.04
CA GLN A 338 -18.03 -16.49 -10.84
C GLN A 338 -19.46 -16.30 -11.37
N LEU A 339 -20.02 -15.09 -11.22
CA LEU A 339 -21.31 -14.71 -11.79
C LEU A 339 -21.26 -14.37 -13.29
N LYS A 340 -20.09 -14.45 -13.93
CA LYS A 340 -19.86 -14.11 -15.35
C LYS A 340 -20.33 -12.70 -15.72
N VAL A 341 -20.24 -11.76 -14.79
CA VAL A 341 -20.56 -10.34 -15.03
C VAL A 341 -19.52 -9.73 -15.96
N ARG A 342 -19.94 -9.18 -17.10
CA ARG A 342 -19.04 -8.63 -18.12
C ARG A 342 -18.64 -7.19 -17.83
N CYS A 343 -19.52 -6.42 -17.20
CA CYS A 343 -19.34 -5.00 -16.91
C CYS A 343 -18.82 -4.77 -15.47
N ALA A 344 -17.73 -5.44 -15.09
CA ALA A 344 -17.11 -5.20 -13.79
C ALA A 344 -16.58 -3.75 -13.70
N SER A 345 -17.28 -2.90 -12.95
CA SER A 345 -16.94 -1.48 -12.82
C SER A 345 -16.03 -1.19 -11.62
N LEU A 346 -15.10 -0.23 -11.76
CA LEU A 346 -14.31 0.28 -10.63
C LEU A 346 -15.21 0.89 -9.54
N ASP A 347 -16.39 1.44 -9.89
CA ASP A 347 -17.39 1.93 -8.92
C ASP A 347 -17.85 0.82 -8.00
N VAL A 348 -18.26 -0.31 -8.59
CA VAL A 348 -18.83 -1.45 -7.88
C VAL A 348 -17.78 -2.06 -6.97
N LEU A 349 -16.56 -2.28 -7.48
CA LEU A 349 -15.47 -2.84 -6.70
C LEU A 349 -15.04 -1.96 -5.52
N SER A 350 -15.00 -0.63 -5.72
CA SER A 350 -14.59 0.34 -4.69
C SER A 350 -15.72 0.82 -3.77
N SER A 351 -16.96 0.34 -3.99
CA SER A 351 -18.14 0.78 -3.23
C SER A 351 -18.17 0.28 -1.76
N ASN A 352 -19.10 0.79 -0.96
CA ASN A 352 -19.39 0.20 0.37
C ASN A 352 -20.05 -1.19 0.21
N SER A 353 -20.20 -1.94 1.31
CA SER A 353 -20.75 -3.31 1.24
C SER A 353 -22.21 -3.35 0.79
N GLN A 354 -23.04 -2.46 1.34
CA GLN A 354 -24.46 -2.34 0.99
C GLN A 354 -24.70 -2.09 -0.51
N ASN A 355 -23.94 -1.18 -1.12
CA ASN A 355 -24.07 -0.88 -2.55
C ASN A 355 -23.62 -2.04 -3.44
N PHE A 356 -22.60 -2.79 -3.01
CA PHE A 356 -22.16 -3.98 -3.72
C PHE A 356 -23.18 -5.12 -3.64
N GLU A 357 -23.71 -5.39 -2.45
CA GLU A 357 -24.76 -6.40 -2.26
C GLU A 357 -26.01 -6.05 -3.05
N ARG A 358 -26.42 -4.79 -3.06
CA ARG A 358 -27.53 -4.32 -3.89
C ARG A 358 -27.27 -4.56 -5.38
N TYR A 359 -26.08 -4.21 -5.87
CA TYR A 359 -25.71 -4.44 -7.27
C TYR A 359 -25.79 -5.94 -7.64
N VAL A 360 -25.27 -6.81 -6.79
CA VAL A 360 -25.32 -8.27 -6.98
C VAL A 360 -26.76 -8.79 -6.98
N ARG A 361 -27.58 -8.37 -6.02
CA ARG A 361 -28.98 -8.81 -5.90
C ARG A 361 -29.84 -8.37 -7.08
N GLU A 362 -29.57 -7.18 -7.62
CA GLU A 362 -30.27 -6.68 -8.81
C GLU A 362 -29.90 -7.49 -10.07
N GLY A 363 -28.83 -8.30 -10.05
CA GLY A 363 -28.41 -9.15 -11.17
C GLY A 363 -28.06 -8.38 -12.45
N CYS A 364 -27.95 -7.05 -12.35
CA CYS A 364 -27.82 -6.16 -13.49
C CYS A 364 -26.36 -6.04 -13.91
N ASP A 365 -25.98 -6.70 -15.00
CA ASP A 365 -24.68 -6.52 -15.66
C ASP A 365 -24.66 -5.15 -16.40
N LYS A 366 -24.52 -4.06 -15.61
CA LYS A 366 -24.66 -2.67 -16.05
C LYS A 366 -23.54 -1.81 -15.49
N THR A 367 -22.93 -0.99 -16.33
CA THR A 367 -22.04 0.10 -15.90
C THR A 367 -22.87 1.28 -15.38
N LYS A 368 -22.31 2.08 -14.46
CA LYS A 368 -22.90 3.39 -14.07
C LYS A 368 -22.47 4.53 -14.99
N GLY A 369 -21.86 4.22 -16.13
CA GLY A 369 -21.35 5.17 -17.13
C GLY A 369 -20.16 6.05 -16.74
N LYS A 370 -19.68 6.00 -15.49
CA LYS A 370 -18.47 6.74 -15.07
C LYS A 370 -17.22 6.21 -15.76
N ASP A 371 -17.08 4.89 -15.79
CA ASP A 371 -15.94 4.22 -16.44
C ASP A 371 -16.00 4.48 -17.96
N THR A 372 -17.19 4.39 -18.57
CA THR A 372 -17.42 4.75 -19.97
C THR A 372 -17.03 6.20 -20.27
N GLY A 373 -17.50 7.14 -19.45
CA GLY A 373 -17.16 8.56 -19.61
C GLY A 373 -15.65 8.81 -19.50
N HIS A 374 -14.96 8.11 -18.60
CA HIS A 374 -13.50 8.20 -18.48
C HIS A 374 -12.79 7.70 -19.73
N VAL A 375 -13.17 6.52 -20.25
CA VAL A 375 -12.58 5.95 -21.47
C VAL A 375 -12.85 6.85 -22.68
N LEU A 376 -14.08 7.32 -22.86
CA LEU A 376 -14.41 8.23 -23.97
C LEU A 376 -13.65 9.56 -23.88
N LYS A 377 -13.42 10.08 -22.67
CA LYS A 377 -12.58 11.27 -22.46
C LYS A 377 -11.11 11.00 -22.75
N HIS A 378 -10.61 9.80 -22.46
CA HIS A 378 -9.26 9.42 -22.82
C HIS A 378 -9.09 9.31 -24.35
N ILE A 379 -10.05 8.69 -25.03
CA ILE A 379 -10.02 8.47 -26.49
C ILE A 379 -10.22 9.79 -27.26
N PHE A 380 -11.26 10.57 -26.93
CA PHE A 380 -11.67 11.76 -27.69
C PHE A 380 -11.22 13.09 -27.06
N LYS A 381 -10.44 13.05 -25.98
CA LYS A 381 -9.92 14.23 -25.27
C LYS A 381 -11.04 15.24 -24.93
N GLU A 382 -10.95 16.47 -25.42
CA GLU A 382 -11.91 17.56 -25.17
C GLU A 382 -13.33 17.22 -25.64
N ARG A 383 -13.47 16.34 -26.63
CA ARG A 383 -14.77 15.88 -27.16
C ARG A 383 -15.37 14.72 -26.37
N GLY A 384 -14.71 14.24 -25.31
CA GLY A 384 -15.16 13.10 -24.50
C GLY A 384 -16.56 13.27 -23.91
N GLU A 385 -16.90 14.46 -23.43
CA GLU A 385 -18.24 14.73 -22.89
C GLU A 385 -19.33 14.71 -23.98
N ALA A 386 -19.00 15.22 -25.17
CA ALA A 386 -19.90 15.16 -26.33
C ALA A 386 -20.08 13.71 -26.80
N ALA A 387 -18.99 12.94 -26.84
CA ALA A 387 -19.01 11.50 -27.12
C ALA A 387 -19.93 10.74 -26.15
N LEU A 388 -19.80 10.99 -24.84
CA LEU A 388 -20.67 10.36 -23.83
C LEU A 388 -22.14 10.71 -24.03
N LYS A 389 -22.46 11.96 -24.39
CA LYS A 389 -23.85 12.37 -24.69
C LYS A 389 -24.41 11.66 -25.92
N LEU A 390 -23.59 11.44 -26.94
CA LEU A 390 -24.00 10.72 -28.14
C LEU A 390 -24.25 9.25 -27.82
N ILE A 391 -23.30 8.56 -27.17
CA ILE A 391 -23.41 7.14 -26.81
C ILE A 391 -24.67 6.84 -25.98
N LYS A 392 -25.07 7.75 -25.09
CA LYS A 392 -26.25 7.61 -24.23
C LYS A 392 -27.58 7.53 -24.99
N ARG A 393 -27.60 7.86 -26.29
CA ARG A 393 -28.80 7.76 -27.13
C ARG A 393 -29.17 6.31 -27.46
N HIS A 394 -28.20 5.40 -27.40
CA HIS A 394 -28.45 3.98 -27.64
C HIS A 394 -29.04 3.30 -26.39
N PRO A 395 -30.13 2.51 -26.48
CA PRO A 395 -30.81 1.95 -25.30
C PRO A 395 -29.90 1.09 -24.41
N ASN A 396 -29.00 0.32 -25.02
CA ASN A 396 -28.13 -0.63 -24.31
C ASN A 396 -26.72 -0.11 -24.00
N TRP A 397 -26.48 1.21 -24.07
CA TRP A 397 -25.12 1.78 -23.94
C TRP A 397 -24.39 1.42 -22.65
N TYR A 398 -25.12 1.24 -21.55
CA TYR A 398 -24.56 0.95 -20.23
C TYR A 398 -24.31 -0.55 -20.00
N HIS A 399 -24.68 -1.42 -20.94
CA HIS A 399 -24.46 -2.86 -20.89
C HIS A 399 -23.21 -3.34 -21.62
N VAL A 400 -22.46 -2.42 -22.22
CA VAL A 400 -21.26 -2.75 -23.00
C VAL A 400 -20.00 -2.53 -22.17
N PRO A 401 -19.11 -3.52 -22.05
CA PRO A 401 -17.83 -3.36 -21.36
C PRO A 401 -16.95 -2.31 -22.04
N VAL A 402 -16.28 -1.48 -21.22
CA VAL A 402 -15.38 -0.43 -21.73
C VAL A 402 -14.15 -0.98 -22.47
N LEU A 403 -13.73 -2.21 -22.15
CA LEU A 403 -12.64 -2.90 -22.85
C LEU A 403 -12.99 -3.10 -24.33
N GLN A 404 -14.21 -3.59 -24.62
CA GLN A 404 -14.68 -3.78 -25.99
C GLN A 404 -14.70 -2.46 -26.77
N MET A 405 -15.10 -1.35 -26.13
CA MET A 405 -15.09 -0.04 -26.77
C MET A 405 -13.66 0.36 -27.19
N GLN A 406 -12.67 0.15 -26.32
CA GLN A 406 -11.27 0.43 -26.61
C GLN A 406 -10.73 -0.47 -27.72
N GLU A 407 -10.96 -1.79 -27.64
CA GLU A 407 -10.53 -2.76 -28.65
C GLU A 407 -11.12 -2.42 -30.04
N THR A 408 -12.39 -1.98 -30.07
CA THR A 408 -13.05 -1.55 -31.30
C THR A 408 -12.40 -0.30 -31.88
N VAL A 409 -12.08 0.70 -31.06
CA VAL A 409 -11.34 1.88 -31.51
C VAL A 409 -9.99 1.48 -32.10
N ASP A 410 -9.22 0.66 -31.38
CA ASP A 410 -7.89 0.24 -31.81
C ASP A 410 -7.93 -0.55 -33.14
N ALA A 411 -8.92 -1.41 -33.32
CA ALA A 411 -9.13 -2.15 -34.56
C ALA A 411 -9.50 -1.23 -35.74
N LEU A 412 -10.39 -0.27 -35.52
CA LEU A 412 -10.79 0.71 -36.55
C LEU A 412 -9.62 1.62 -36.95
N LEU A 413 -8.82 2.08 -35.98
CA LEU A 413 -7.61 2.85 -36.27
C LEU A 413 -6.60 2.05 -37.11
N LYS A 414 -6.41 0.75 -36.82
CA LYS A 414 -5.57 -0.15 -37.64
C LYS A 414 -6.09 -0.28 -39.08
N LYS A 415 -7.41 -0.26 -39.28
CA LYS A 415 -8.05 -0.21 -40.61
C LYS A 415 -8.06 1.20 -41.24
N LYS A 416 -7.28 2.13 -40.67
CA LYS A 416 -7.08 3.52 -41.13
C LYS A 416 -8.31 4.41 -41.00
N PHE A 417 -9.31 4.07 -40.18
CA PHE A 417 -10.34 5.04 -39.80
C PHE A 417 -9.72 6.12 -38.90
N THR A 418 -10.19 7.35 -39.02
CA THR A 418 -9.77 8.45 -38.14
C THR A 418 -10.64 8.48 -36.88
N LEU A 419 -10.16 9.14 -35.82
CA LEU A 419 -10.99 9.37 -34.63
C LEU A 419 -12.25 10.20 -34.96
N ASP A 420 -12.22 11.04 -36.00
CA ASP A 420 -13.39 11.77 -36.47
C ASP A 420 -14.43 10.86 -37.12
N ASP A 421 -13.99 9.91 -37.95
CA ASP A 421 -14.88 8.90 -38.55
C ASP A 421 -15.60 8.10 -37.45
N ILE A 422 -14.85 7.70 -36.41
CA ILE A 422 -15.37 6.93 -35.27
C ILE A 422 -16.30 7.80 -34.41
N PHE A 423 -15.94 9.05 -34.13
CA PHE A 423 -16.78 9.94 -33.34
C PHE A 423 -18.14 10.20 -34.00
N ASN A 424 -18.15 10.40 -35.32
CA ASN A 424 -19.38 10.62 -36.08
C ASN A 424 -20.28 9.38 -36.13
N ASN A 425 -19.71 8.19 -35.89
CA ASN A 425 -20.40 6.91 -35.85
C ASN A 425 -20.26 6.22 -34.49
N ILE A 426 -20.24 6.98 -33.39
CA ILE A 426 -19.78 6.49 -32.08
C ILE A 426 -20.50 5.26 -31.53
N HIS A 427 -21.76 5.05 -31.93
CA HIS A 427 -22.51 3.85 -31.54
C HIS A 427 -21.87 2.55 -32.04
N VAL A 428 -21.04 2.60 -33.09
CA VAL A 428 -20.26 1.44 -33.56
C VAL A 428 -19.44 0.80 -32.43
N LEU A 429 -19.01 1.59 -31.43
CA LEU A 429 -18.23 1.09 -30.28
C LEU A 429 -19.03 0.18 -29.34
N LEU A 430 -20.36 0.13 -29.48
CA LEU A 430 -21.25 -0.68 -28.65
C LEU A 430 -21.38 -2.12 -29.16
N TYR A 431 -20.98 -2.38 -30.39
CA TYR A 431 -21.22 -3.66 -31.07
C TYR A 431 -20.01 -4.58 -30.99
N PRO A 432 -20.21 -5.91 -31.01
CA PRO A 432 -19.12 -6.87 -31.08
C PRO A 432 -18.21 -6.64 -32.29
N LEU A 433 -16.89 -6.64 -32.06
CA LEU A 433 -15.90 -6.34 -33.10
C LEU A 433 -16.02 -7.26 -34.32
N ASN A 434 -16.27 -8.56 -34.11
CA ASN A 434 -16.43 -9.52 -35.20
C ASN A 434 -17.57 -9.15 -36.16
N ARG A 435 -18.71 -8.66 -35.64
CA ARG A 435 -19.85 -8.22 -36.47
C ARG A 435 -19.50 -6.98 -37.28
N ILE A 436 -18.81 -6.02 -36.66
CA ILE A 436 -18.34 -4.81 -37.35
C ILE A 436 -17.38 -5.19 -38.48
N GLU A 437 -16.43 -6.10 -38.21
CA GLU A 437 -15.46 -6.54 -39.22
C GLU A 437 -16.10 -7.32 -40.36
N GLU A 438 -17.06 -8.19 -40.07
CA GLU A 438 -17.83 -8.90 -41.09
C GLU A 438 -18.53 -7.91 -42.03
N LYS A 439 -19.32 -6.97 -41.49
CA LYS A 439 -20.05 -6.00 -42.33
C LYS A 439 -19.11 -5.05 -43.07
N LEU A 440 -18.00 -4.63 -42.46
CA LEU A 440 -16.98 -3.85 -43.17
C LEU A 440 -16.34 -4.62 -44.32
N THR A 441 -16.08 -5.92 -44.15
CA THR A 441 -15.51 -6.77 -45.20
C THR A 441 -16.51 -6.94 -46.35
N LEU A 442 -17.79 -7.14 -46.04
CA LEU A 442 -18.86 -7.19 -47.05
C LEU A 442 -18.93 -5.90 -47.88
N LEU A 443 -18.87 -4.73 -47.22
CA LEU A 443 -18.87 -3.43 -47.88
C LEU A 443 -17.61 -3.20 -48.74
N GLN A 444 -16.45 -3.72 -48.31
CA GLN A 444 -15.19 -3.58 -49.04
C GLN A 444 -15.08 -4.50 -50.26
N ASN A 445 -15.71 -5.69 -50.19
CA ASN A 445 -15.73 -6.64 -51.30
C ASN A 445 -16.59 -6.15 -52.48
N GLY A 446 -17.44 -5.14 -52.26
CA GLY A 446 -18.16 -4.44 -53.32
C GLY A 446 -19.21 -5.30 -54.03
N ASP A 447 -19.87 -6.22 -53.32
CA ASP A 447 -20.89 -7.11 -53.88
C ASP A 447 -21.97 -6.31 -54.65
N PRO A 448 -22.14 -6.52 -55.97
CA PRO A 448 -23.12 -5.80 -56.78
C PRO A 448 -24.55 -5.92 -56.26
N LYS A 449 -24.92 -7.06 -55.65
CA LYS A 449 -26.26 -7.25 -55.08
C LYS A 449 -26.49 -6.36 -53.87
N LEU A 450 -25.49 -6.26 -53.00
CA LEU A 450 -25.55 -5.39 -51.82
C LEU A 450 -25.61 -3.90 -52.21
N GLN A 451 -24.93 -3.50 -53.29
CA GLN A 451 -25.01 -2.12 -53.81
C GLN A 451 -26.41 -1.77 -54.31
N ASP A 452 -27.07 -2.71 -55.00
CA ASP A 452 -28.43 -2.55 -55.51
C ASP A 452 -29.45 -2.49 -54.35
N GLU A 453 -29.32 -3.38 -53.36
CA GLU A 453 -30.18 -3.40 -52.17
C GLU A 453 -30.03 -2.14 -51.30
N LEU A 454 -28.82 -1.60 -51.16
CA LEU A 454 -28.57 -0.37 -50.41
C LEU A 454 -28.89 0.89 -51.22
N GLY A 455 -28.92 0.80 -52.55
CA GLY A 455 -29.06 1.96 -53.45
C GLY A 455 -27.87 2.94 -53.36
N VAL A 456 -26.66 2.45 -53.03
CA VAL A 456 -25.46 3.29 -52.82
C VAL A 456 -24.27 2.77 -53.62
N GLU A 457 -23.59 3.69 -54.31
CA GLU A 457 -22.31 3.45 -54.97
C GLU A 457 -21.16 3.33 -53.95
N LEU A 458 -20.88 2.11 -53.47
CA LEU A 458 -19.89 1.86 -52.41
C LEU A 458 -18.48 2.38 -52.74
N TYR A 459 -18.09 2.39 -54.01
CA TYR A 459 -16.78 2.89 -54.46
C TYR A 459 -16.58 4.40 -54.22
N ARG A 460 -17.66 5.18 -54.05
CA ARG A 460 -17.61 6.61 -53.73
C ARG A 460 -17.75 6.89 -52.22
N ALA A 461 -18.07 5.88 -51.42
CA ALA A 461 -18.30 6.06 -50.01
C ALA A 461 -16.98 6.40 -49.28
N ASN A 462 -17.00 7.49 -48.52
CA ASN A 462 -15.89 7.83 -47.65
C ASN A 462 -15.89 6.93 -46.39
N LYS A 463 -14.82 6.98 -45.59
CA LYS A 463 -14.68 6.15 -44.38
C LYS A 463 -15.77 6.38 -43.34
N THR A 464 -16.19 7.62 -43.12
CA THR A 464 -17.33 7.94 -42.23
C THR A 464 -18.61 7.26 -42.72
N GLN A 465 -18.88 7.29 -44.02
CA GLN A 465 -20.05 6.65 -44.64
C GLN A 465 -19.97 5.12 -44.56
N LEU A 466 -18.79 4.53 -44.78
CA LEU A 466 -18.58 3.10 -44.64
C LEU A 466 -18.87 2.61 -43.21
N LEU A 467 -18.45 3.36 -42.17
CA LEU A 467 -18.82 3.03 -40.79
C LEU A 467 -20.32 3.16 -40.54
N ALA A 468 -20.96 4.20 -41.09
CA ALA A 468 -22.40 4.38 -40.98
C ALA A 468 -23.17 3.21 -41.61
N LEU A 469 -22.75 2.78 -42.81
CA LEU A 469 -23.33 1.63 -43.52
C LEU A 469 -23.07 0.33 -42.78
N ALA A 470 -21.87 0.12 -42.22
CA ALA A 470 -21.58 -1.06 -41.42
C ALA A 470 -22.48 -1.14 -40.19
N LEU A 471 -22.65 -0.03 -39.47
CA LEU A 471 -23.55 0.07 -38.33
C LEU A 471 -25.02 -0.16 -38.74
N TYR A 472 -25.44 0.40 -39.88
CA TYR A 472 -26.77 0.17 -40.44
C TYR A 472 -27.02 -1.31 -40.73
N LEU A 473 -26.08 -1.99 -41.39
CA LEU A 473 -26.19 -3.42 -41.70
C LEU A 473 -26.23 -4.28 -40.44
N VAL A 474 -25.46 -3.93 -39.40
CA VAL A 474 -25.56 -4.60 -38.10
C VAL A 474 -26.94 -4.41 -37.51
N GLU A 475 -27.46 -3.18 -37.44
CA GLU A 475 -28.79 -2.93 -36.87
C GLU A 475 -29.94 -3.52 -37.71
N LEU A 476 -29.77 -3.62 -39.02
CA LEU A 476 -30.74 -4.23 -39.92
C LEU A 476 -30.98 -5.70 -39.56
N ASP A 477 -29.92 -6.46 -39.26
CA ASP A 477 -30.02 -7.86 -38.80
C ASP A 477 -30.82 -7.99 -37.48
N PHE A 478 -30.87 -6.91 -36.69
CA PHE A 478 -31.56 -6.84 -35.39
C PHE A 478 -32.80 -5.93 -35.42
N HIS A 479 -33.34 -5.63 -36.59
CA HIS A 479 -34.56 -4.81 -36.74
C HIS A 479 -34.53 -3.48 -35.97
N PHE A 480 -33.35 -2.88 -35.84
CA PHE A 480 -33.12 -1.61 -35.13
C PHE A 480 -33.54 -1.60 -33.65
N THR A 481 -33.57 -2.76 -32.98
CA THR A 481 -33.89 -2.82 -31.54
C THR A 481 -32.72 -2.39 -30.65
N GLY A 482 -31.51 -2.32 -31.20
CA GLY A 482 -30.27 -2.14 -30.43
C GLY A 482 -29.79 -3.41 -29.73
N ASP A 483 -30.37 -4.58 -30.01
CA ASP A 483 -29.94 -5.88 -29.44
C ASP A 483 -28.71 -6.46 -30.14
N GLY A 484 -28.27 -5.83 -31.23
CA GLY A 484 -27.03 -6.18 -31.91
C GLY A 484 -25.77 -6.01 -31.05
N VAL A 485 -25.87 -5.35 -29.89
CA VAL A 485 -24.77 -5.21 -28.93
C VAL A 485 -24.44 -6.51 -28.19
N TRP A 486 -25.37 -7.48 -28.14
CA TRP A 486 -25.19 -8.71 -27.39
C TRP A 486 -24.32 -9.71 -28.18
N PRO A 487 -23.28 -10.32 -27.58
CA PRO A 487 -22.53 -11.41 -28.20
C PRO A 487 -23.44 -12.60 -28.48
N GLU A 488 -23.13 -13.35 -29.54
CA GLU A 488 -23.90 -14.54 -29.98
C GLU A 488 -24.10 -15.58 -28.86
N GLN A 489 -23.12 -15.70 -27.96
CA GLN A 489 -23.14 -16.61 -26.81
C GLN A 489 -24.21 -16.26 -25.76
N VAL A 490 -24.57 -14.98 -25.64
CA VAL A 490 -25.61 -14.51 -24.70
C VAL A 490 -26.99 -14.68 -25.31
N GLN A 491 -27.11 -14.44 -26.63
CA GLN A 491 -28.36 -14.58 -27.38
C GLN A 491 -28.89 -16.03 -27.41
N GLN A 492 -28.03 -17.03 -27.18
CA GLN A 492 -28.43 -18.45 -27.09
C GLN A 492 -28.85 -18.90 -25.67
N SER A 493 -28.66 -18.08 -24.64
CA SER A 493 -28.82 -18.47 -23.23
C SER A 493 -30.13 -18.05 -22.56
N ASP A 494 -31.07 -17.46 -23.31
CA ASP A 494 -32.32 -16.87 -22.77
C ASP A 494 -33.43 -17.88 -22.40
N SER A 495 -33.12 -19.16 -22.28
CA SER A 495 -34.03 -20.14 -21.66
C SER A 495 -33.62 -20.43 -20.21
N SER A 496 -34.11 -19.56 -19.31
CA SER A 496 -34.38 -19.83 -17.88
C SER A 496 -33.20 -20.24 -16.99
N SER A 497 -32.64 -19.29 -16.23
CA SER A 497 -32.08 -19.62 -14.91
C SER A 497 -32.05 -18.39 -13.98
N THR A 498 -33.06 -18.28 -13.11
CA THR A 498 -32.94 -17.51 -11.87
C THR A 498 -31.96 -18.24 -10.96
N ILE A 499 -30.71 -17.79 -10.94
CA ILE A 499 -29.69 -18.30 -10.03
C ILE A 499 -29.99 -17.76 -8.63
N ASN A 500 -30.47 -18.61 -7.72
CA ASN A 500 -30.50 -18.30 -6.29
C ASN A 500 -29.06 -18.28 -5.78
N VAL A 501 -28.47 -17.08 -5.65
CA VAL A 501 -27.10 -16.91 -5.14
C VAL A 501 -27.15 -16.64 -3.64
N GLU A 502 -26.74 -17.61 -2.83
CA GLU A 502 -26.44 -17.37 -1.42
C GLU A 502 -25.16 -16.52 -1.29
N LEU A 503 -25.27 -15.37 -0.63
CA LEU A 503 -24.14 -14.49 -0.36
C LEU A 503 -23.18 -15.16 0.65
N PRO A 504 -21.87 -15.21 0.38
CA PRO A 504 -20.90 -15.67 1.37
C PRO A 504 -21.03 -14.87 2.68
N SER A 505 -21.12 -15.57 3.82
CA SER A 505 -21.19 -14.98 5.16
C SER A 505 -19.97 -14.11 5.52
N SER A 506 -18.89 -14.16 4.73
CA SER A 506 -17.72 -13.28 4.82
C SER A 506 -17.97 -11.85 4.33
N LEU A 507 -19.08 -11.57 3.64
CA LEU A 507 -19.44 -10.24 3.14
C LEU A 507 -20.20 -9.39 4.19
N SER A 508 -20.86 -10.02 5.16
CA SER A 508 -21.73 -9.36 6.15
C SER A 508 -21.04 -8.99 7.47
N GLY A 509 -19.75 -9.32 7.66
CA GLY A 509 -19.01 -9.09 8.90
C GLY A 509 -17.76 -8.20 8.75
N GLU A 510 -17.58 -7.28 9.68
CA GLU A 510 -16.53 -6.25 9.81
C GLU A 510 -15.12 -6.60 9.27
N TYR A 511 -14.81 -6.14 8.05
CA TYR A 511 -13.41 -5.97 7.61
C TYR A 511 -12.94 -4.54 7.89
N LYS A 512 -12.64 -4.25 9.17
CA LYS A 512 -11.78 -3.12 9.55
C LYS A 512 -10.37 -3.67 9.80
N PHE A 513 -9.44 -3.35 8.90
CA PHE A 513 -8.00 -3.53 9.04
C PHE A 513 -7.53 -4.94 9.47
N GLY A 514 -7.28 -5.81 8.48
CA GLY A 514 -6.23 -6.83 8.57
C GLY A 514 -6.36 -7.91 9.66
N LYS A 515 -7.54 -8.14 10.24
CA LYS A 515 -7.75 -9.33 11.09
C LYS A 515 -8.15 -10.52 10.21
N LYS A 516 -7.34 -11.58 10.29
CA LYS A 516 -7.66 -12.88 9.70
C LYS A 516 -8.95 -13.41 10.36
N PRO A 517 -9.92 -13.95 9.61
CA PRO A 517 -11.11 -14.55 10.20
C PRO A 517 -10.70 -15.74 11.10
N PRO A 518 -11.44 -16.00 12.20
CA PRO A 518 -11.19 -17.16 13.04
C PRO A 518 -11.39 -18.43 12.20
N SER A 519 -10.41 -19.32 12.24
CA SER A 519 -10.52 -20.65 11.64
C SER A 519 -11.64 -21.39 12.38
N ALA A 520 -12.71 -21.72 11.66
CA ALA A 520 -13.66 -22.74 12.08
C ALA A 520 -12.89 -24.06 12.18
N ASN A 521 -12.50 -24.43 13.39
CA ASN A 521 -12.25 -25.79 13.88
C ASN A 521 -11.87 -25.67 15.36
N SER A 522 -12.88 -25.57 16.20
CA SER A 522 -12.80 -25.92 17.62
C SER A 522 -14.20 -26.37 18.06
N SER A 523 -14.57 -27.55 17.60
CA SER A 523 -15.60 -28.38 18.19
C SER A 523 -14.98 -29.77 18.38
N THR A 524 -14.27 -29.89 19.50
CA THR A 524 -14.12 -31.03 20.44
C THR A 524 -13.03 -30.68 21.41
#